data_AF-A0A518BAA1-F1
#
_entry.id   AF-A0A518BAA1-F1
#
_cell.length_a   1.000
_cell.length_b   1.000
_cell.length_c   1.000
_cell.angle_alpha   90.00
_cell.angle_beta   90.00
_cell.angle_gamma   90.00
#
_symmetry.space_group_name_H-M   'P 1'
#
loop_
_entity.id
_entity.type
_entity.pdbx_description
1 polymer ?
#
loop_
_entity_poly.entity_id
_entity_poly.type
_entity_poly.pdbx_seq_one_letter_code
_entity_poly.pdbx_strand_id
1 'polypeptide(L)'
;MNFRSVLRFIVQSILLATFVWLIIVRPAMVYLNHDDKPSSRIFKIDEATAEEEVAETIAEGMTLLWFFFLGASVGSFINVVAYRWPRGISISMGKSSCPHCEQRIAWYDNVPVLSWLQLKGACRKCDKTIPARYIVVELVMGSIFLSFFFLELIGGGAIGHSRFEFTYVSLFNVLLIDKRIILYIFLFHGLLMAFLMTMVLIRVEGKAISPRLVILGMVFGFWALLYFPDLQPYSVEGLSARRWGVGWGADKARPILVNAYEACYGMVVGGLMGLLLAQSKGAGGKESALRTGAIAMLSSVGLALGWQAAIAVSVASSLLLLVARLVGFIWHAINRIPLAIYLFVMTYAQIAAWRWLTKIWWWPGPESPHIVFTLGVGVVALVALLFRIIDWASTFRLPKQPITKPRASLRSSSPK
;
A
#
# COMPACT_ATOMS: atom_id res chain seq x y z
N MET A 1 -41.89 -9.45 9.59
CA MET A 1 -40.50 -9.06 9.98
C MET A 1 -40.23 -9.61 11.37
N ASN A 2 -39.14 -10.34 11.62
CA ASN A 2 -38.88 -10.96 12.93
C ASN A 2 -38.52 -9.87 13.96
N PHE A 3 -39.03 -9.94 15.19
CA PHE A 3 -38.67 -9.02 16.29
C PHE A 3 -37.14 -8.80 16.42
N ARG A 4 -36.35 -9.86 16.26
CA ARG A 4 -34.87 -9.79 16.27
C ARG A 4 -34.25 -9.00 15.11
N SER A 5 -34.95 -8.86 13.98
CA SER A 5 -34.53 -8.02 12.86
C SER A 5 -34.88 -6.56 13.07
N VAL A 6 -36.04 -6.28 13.67
CA VAL A 6 -36.47 -4.93 14.04
C VAL A 6 -35.54 -4.36 15.12
N LEU A 7 -35.27 -5.14 16.18
CA LEU A 7 -34.38 -4.73 17.26
C LEU A 7 -32.95 -4.46 16.77
N ARG A 8 -32.42 -5.29 15.86
CA ARG A 8 -31.10 -5.06 15.25
C ARG A 8 -31.05 -3.78 14.44
N PHE A 9 -32.09 -3.50 13.64
CA PHE A 9 -32.18 -2.27 12.87
C PHE A 9 -32.23 -1.03 13.78
N ILE A 10 -33.03 -1.08 14.86
CA ILE A 10 -33.11 0.01 15.83
C ILE A 10 -31.75 0.25 16.51
N VAL A 11 -31.08 -0.81 16.98
CA VAL A 11 -29.76 -0.69 17.61
C VAL A 11 -28.72 -0.14 16.62
N GLN A 12 -28.72 -0.61 15.37
CA GLN A 12 -27.80 -0.10 14.34
C GLN A 12 -28.05 1.37 14.02
N SER A 13 -29.32 1.78 13.93
CA SER A 13 -29.70 3.18 13.68
C SER A 13 -29.33 4.09 14.86
N ILE A 14 -29.48 3.61 16.09
CA ILE A 14 -29.05 4.34 17.30
C ILE A 14 -27.52 4.47 17.31
N LEU A 15 -26.78 3.36 17.10
CA LEU A 15 -25.31 3.41 17.06
C LEU A 15 -24.79 4.32 15.95
N LEU A 16 -25.42 4.31 14.77
CA LEU A 16 -25.07 5.21 13.67
C LEU A 16 -25.41 6.66 13.99
N ALA A 17 -26.58 6.94 14.56
CA ALA A 17 -26.97 8.29 14.96
C ALA A 17 -26.07 8.83 16.07
N THR A 18 -25.71 8.01 17.06
CA THR A 18 -24.75 8.34 18.11
C THR A 18 -23.35 8.58 17.54
N PHE A 19 -22.90 7.75 16.60
CA PHE A 19 -21.63 7.94 15.90
C PHE A 19 -21.61 9.28 15.14
N VAL A 20 -22.64 9.55 14.32
CA VAL A 20 -22.78 10.81 13.58
C VAL A 20 -22.87 11.99 14.56
N TRP A 21 -23.58 11.85 15.67
CA TRP A 21 -23.69 12.90 16.67
C TRP A 21 -22.35 13.19 17.36
N LEU A 22 -21.63 12.17 17.83
CA LEU A 22 -20.37 12.33 18.55
C LEU A 22 -19.22 12.78 17.65
N ILE A 23 -19.15 12.26 16.41
CA ILE A 23 -18.01 12.51 15.52
C ILE A 23 -18.22 13.73 14.62
N ILE A 24 -19.46 14.00 14.21
CA ILE A 24 -19.76 15.03 13.20
C ILE A 24 -20.50 16.20 13.85
N VAL A 25 -21.68 15.95 14.44
CA VAL A 25 -22.60 17.04 14.83
C VAL A 25 -22.13 17.80 16.06
N ARG A 26 -21.78 17.11 17.15
CA ARG A 26 -21.37 17.74 18.41
C ARG A 26 -20.09 18.56 18.25
N PRO A 27 -19.02 18.05 17.63
CA PRO A 27 -17.85 18.87 17.35
C PRO A 27 -18.17 20.05 16.43
N ALA A 28 -18.98 19.87 15.37
CA ALA A 28 -19.42 20.95 14.48
C ALA A 28 -20.15 22.06 15.23
N MET A 29 -21.02 21.69 16.17
CA MET A 29 -21.72 22.63 17.05
C MET A 29 -20.74 23.39 17.95
N VAL A 30 -19.73 22.74 18.52
CA VAL A 30 -18.68 23.39 19.33
C VAL A 30 -17.88 24.40 18.49
N TYR A 31 -17.55 24.07 17.24
CA TYR A 31 -16.86 24.97 16.32
C TYR A 31 -17.71 26.16 15.89
N LEU A 32 -18.98 25.91 15.55
CA LEU A 32 -19.91 26.95 15.08
C LEU A 32 -20.36 27.89 16.21
N ASN A 33 -20.35 27.43 17.46
CA ASN A 33 -20.69 28.26 18.63
C ASN A 33 -19.49 29.02 19.22
N HIS A 34 -18.26 28.83 18.72
CA HIS A 34 -17.12 29.63 19.13
C HIS A 34 -16.92 30.82 18.17
N ASP A 35 -17.48 31.98 18.57
CA ASP A 35 -17.31 33.28 17.87
C ASP A 35 -15.87 33.84 17.92
N ASP A 36 -14.94 33.21 18.64
CA ASP A 36 -13.56 33.69 18.80
C ASP A 36 -12.57 32.93 17.91
N LYS A 37 -11.87 33.68 17.05
CA LYS A 37 -10.79 33.20 16.18
C LYS A 37 -9.72 32.42 16.97
N PRO A 38 -9.13 31.35 16.40
CA PRO A 38 -8.20 30.46 17.08
C PRO A 38 -6.80 31.07 17.09
N SER A 39 -6.59 32.09 17.91
CA SER A 39 -5.24 32.46 18.31
C SER A 39 -5.20 32.55 19.83
N SER A 40 -4.55 31.57 20.45
CA SER A 40 -4.03 31.55 21.83
C SER A 40 -4.81 30.91 22.98
N ARG A 41 -6.03 30.39 22.81
CA ARG A 41 -6.61 29.53 23.87
C ARG A 41 -6.25 28.07 23.64
N ILE A 42 -5.11 27.70 24.21
CA ILE A 42 -4.82 26.31 24.61
C ILE A 42 -6.06 25.83 25.37
N PHE A 43 -6.74 24.82 24.86
CA PHE A 43 -7.81 24.11 25.56
C PHE A 43 -7.25 23.74 26.95
N LYS A 44 -7.71 24.41 28.01
CA LYS A 44 -7.35 23.99 29.36
C LYS A 44 -8.04 22.64 29.59
N ILE A 45 -7.25 21.59 29.54
CA ILE A 45 -7.68 20.20 29.79
C ILE A 45 -8.24 20.03 31.21
N ASP A 46 -7.98 20.99 32.11
CA ASP A 46 -8.33 20.93 33.53
C ASP A 46 -9.83 21.10 33.86
N GLU A 47 -10.71 21.36 32.88
CA GLU A 47 -12.16 21.53 33.09
C GLU A 47 -13.05 20.55 32.30
N ALA A 48 -12.49 19.49 31.70
CA ALA A 48 -13.29 18.47 31.03
C ALA A 48 -14.09 17.65 32.07
N THR A 49 -15.40 17.55 31.88
CA THR A 49 -16.25 16.68 32.71
C THR A 49 -15.91 15.20 32.44
N ALA A 50 -16.10 14.32 33.43
CA ALA A 50 -15.85 12.88 33.23
C ALA A 50 -16.68 12.29 32.06
N GLU A 51 -17.86 12.84 31.79
CA GLU A 51 -18.69 12.46 30.63
C GLU A 51 -18.05 12.87 29.29
N GLU A 52 -17.34 14.00 29.25
CA GLU A 52 -16.61 14.46 28.07
C GLU A 52 -15.39 13.59 27.79
N GLU A 53 -14.63 13.23 28.83
CA GLU A 53 -13.47 12.34 28.70
C GLU A 53 -13.87 10.94 28.21
N VAL A 54 -14.97 10.38 28.73
CA VAL A 54 -15.51 9.09 28.26
C VAL A 54 -15.99 9.20 26.81
N ALA A 55 -16.71 10.27 26.45
CA ALA A 55 -17.19 10.46 25.09
C ALA A 55 -16.05 10.62 24.06
N GLU A 56 -14.99 11.34 24.44
CA GLU A 56 -13.78 11.51 23.63
C GLU A 56 -13.04 10.18 23.46
N THR A 57 -12.83 9.43 24.54
CA THR A 57 -12.22 8.09 24.50
C THR A 57 -12.98 7.14 23.58
N ILE A 58 -14.33 7.13 23.66
CA ILE A 58 -15.18 6.33 22.77
C ILE A 58 -15.02 6.79 21.32
N ALA A 59 -15.03 8.09 21.06
CA ALA A 59 -14.87 8.66 19.73
C ALA A 59 -13.51 8.30 19.10
N GLU A 60 -12.42 8.35 19.87
CA GLU A 60 -11.10 7.91 19.46
C GLU A 60 -11.09 6.43 19.11
N GLY A 61 -11.60 5.58 20.01
CA GLY A 61 -11.70 4.13 19.79
C GLY A 61 -12.49 3.79 18.52
N MET A 62 -13.63 4.46 18.29
CA MET A 62 -14.44 4.29 17.09
C MET A 62 -13.71 4.75 15.82
N THR A 63 -12.93 5.83 15.90
CA THR A 63 -12.12 6.33 14.79
C THR A 63 -11.04 5.33 14.38
N LEU A 64 -10.32 4.77 15.36
CA LEU A 64 -9.30 3.74 15.12
C LEU A 64 -9.89 2.52 14.42
N LEU A 65 -11.03 2.04 14.92
CA LEU A 65 -11.76 0.94 14.28
C LEU A 65 -12.19 1.31 12.86
N TRP A 66 -12.68 2.53 12.64
CA TRP A 66 -13.11 2.97 11.32
C TRP A 66 -11.98 2.95 10.29
N PHE A 67 -10.81 3.51 10.59
CA PHE A 67 -9.65 3.50 9.67
C PHE A 67 -9.12 2.08 9.42
N PHE A 68 -9.10 1.23 10.46
CA PHE A 68 -8.73 -0.17 10.30
C PHE A 68 -9.71 -0.91 9.37
N PHE A 69 -11.02 -0.79 9.60
CA PHE A 69 -12.03 -1.46 8.77
C PHE A 69 -12.14 -0.86 7.36
N LEU A 70 -11.82 0.42 7.18
CA LEU A 70 -11.67 1.06 5.87
C LEU A 70 -10.55 0.36 5.08
N GLY A 71 -9.35 0.25 5.66
CA GLY A 71 -8.23 -0.46 5.04
C GLY A 71 -8.52 -1.95 4.81
N ALA A 72 -9.16 -2.62 5.76
CA ALA A 72 -9.55 -4.01 5.61
C ALA A 72 -10.57 -4.22 4.47
N SER A 73 -11.51 -3.27 4.29
CA SER A 73 -12.46 -3.28 3.17
C SER A 73 -11.75 -3.11 1.83
N VAL A 74 -10.77 -2.21 1.76
CA VAL A 74 -9.88 -2.07 0.59
C VAL A 74 -9.13 -3.38 0.33
N GLY A 75 -8.57 -4.02 1.36
CA GLY A 75 -7.94 -5.34 1.27
C GLY A 75 -8.86 -6.43 0.72
N SER A 76 -10.11 -6.46 1.17
CA SER A 76 -11.12 -7.40 0.68
C SER A 76 -11.41 -7.19 -0.81
N PHE A 77 -11.56 -5.93 -1.24
CA PHE A 77 -11.74 -5.58 -2.65
C PHE A 77 -10.51 -5.93 -3.51
N ILE A 78 -9.30 -5.71 -3.02
CA ILE A 78 -8.05 -6.07 -3.71
C ILE A 78 -8.00 -7.57 -4.02
N ASN A 79 -8.46 -8.44 -3.10
CA ASN A 79 -8.55 -9.88 -3.38
C ASN A 79 -9.45 -10.19 -4.59
N VAL A 80 -10.56 -9.45 -4.75
CA VAL A 80 -11.46 -9.59 -5.91
C VAL A 80 -10.75 -9.16 -7.19
N VAL A 81 -10.10 -7.99 -7.19
CA VAL A 81 -9.39 -7.44 -8.36
C VAL A 81 -8.25 -8.37 -8.78
N ALA A 82 -7.39 -8.77 -7.84
CA ALA A 82 -6.26 -9.66 -8.10
C ALA A 82 -6.70 -11.03 -8.64
N TYR A 83 -7.86 -11.54 -8.22
CA TYR A 83 -8.41 -12.79 -8.73
C TYR A 83 -9.03 -12.63 -10.12
N ARG A 84 -9.93 -11.66 -10.31
CA ARG A 84 -10.78 -11.53 -11.50
C ARG A 84 -10.05 -10.91 -12.68
N TRP A 85 -9.24 -9.88 -12.46
CA TRP A 85 -8.63 -9.10 -13.54
C TRP A 85 -7.70 -9.92 -14.44
N PRO A 86 -6.75 -10.73 -13.92
CA PRO A 86 -5.91 -11.57 -14.78
C PRO A 86 -6.66 -12.70 -15.50
N ARG A 87 -7.92 -12.95 -15.12
CA ARG A 87 -8.79 -13.98 -15.70
C ARG A 87 -9.80 -13.39 -16.69
N GLY A 88 -9.77 -12.07 -16.93
CA GLY A 88 -10.74 -11.39 -17.81
C GLY A 88 -12.17 -11.38 -17.25
N ILE A 89 -12.34 -11.68 -15.97
CA ILE A 89 -13.65 -11.69 -15.32
C ILE A 89 -14.00 -10.25 -14.91
N SER A 90 -15.25 -9.85 -15.13
CA SER A 90 -15.73 -8.52 -14.74
C SER A 90 -15.58 -8.26 -13.24
N ILE A 91 -15.04 -7.09 -12.88
CA ILE A 91 -14.92 -6.66 -11.48
C ILE A 91 -16.31 -6.27 -10.93
N SER A 92 -17.11 -5.54 -11.72
CA SER A 92 -18.39 -4.96 -11.28
C SER A 92 -19.60 -5.88 -11.50
N MET A 93 -19.54 -6.79 -12.48
CA MET A 93 -20.65 -7.71 -12.75
C MET A 93 -20.47 -9.00 -11.95
N GLY A 94 -21.44 -9.28 -11.07
CA GLY A 94 -21.54 -10.51 -10.29
C GLY A 94 -21.45 -10.28 -8.78
N LYS A 95 -22.51 -10.66 -8.06
CA LYS A 95 -22.53 -10.67 -6.58
C LYS A 95 -21.43 -11.58 -6.04
N SER A 96 -20.90 -11.27 -4.86
CA SER A 96 -19.98 -12.18 -4.17
C SER A 96 -20.67 -13.53 -3.95
N SER A 97 -20.11 -14.59 -4.53
CA SER A 97 -20.60 -15.96 -4.42
C SER A 97 -19.45 -16.89 -4.03
N CYS A 98 -19.77 -17.95 -3.30
CA CYS A 98 -18.80 -18.99 -2.99
C CYS A 98 -18.33 -19.66 -4.30
N PRO A 99 -17.01 -19.81 -4.56
CA PRO A 99 -16.52 -20.46 -5.77
C PRO A 99 -16.79 -21.97 -5.83
N HIS A 100 -17.35 -22.56 -4.78
CA HIS A 100 -17.58 -24.00 -4.69
C HIS A 100 -19.04 -24.42 -4.70
N CYS A 101 -19.92 -23.67 -4.01
CA CYS A 101 -21.36 -23.96 -3.99
C CYS A 101 -22.17 -22.90 -4.72
N GLU A 102 -21.52 -21.87 -5.26
CA GLU A 102 -22.10 -20.76 -6.04
C GLU A 102 -23.17 -19.92 -5.31
N GLN A 103 -23.50 -20.29 -4.07
CA GLN A 103 -24.40 -19.55 -3.23
C GLN A 103 -23.86 -18.14 -2.99
N ARG A 104 -24.77 -17.18 -3.10
CA ARG A 104 -24.50 -15.77 -2.78
C ARG A 104 -24.06 -15.63 -1.33
N ILE A 105 -22.98 -14.88 -1.12
CA ILE A 105 -22.46 -14.55 0.21
C ILE A 105 -23.40 -13.51 0.83
N ALA A 106 -23.86 -13.76 2.05
CA ALA A 106 -24.70 -12.82 2.77
C ALA A 106 -23.92 -11.52 3.07
N TRP A 107 -24.60 -10.38 3.15
CA TRP A 107 -23.92 -9.09 3.35
C TRP A 107 -23.08 -9.05 4.64
N TYR A 108 -23.53 -9.71 5.72
CA TYR A 108 -22.81 -9.80 6.98
C TYR A 108 -21.64 -10.78 6.95
N ASP A 109 -21.59 -11.69 5.97
CA ASP A 109 -20.45 -12.58 5.70
C ASP A 109 -19.39 -11.88 4.80
N ASN A 110 -19.61 -10.62 4.42
CA ASN A 110 -18.65 -9.77 3.70
C ASN A 110 -17.98 -8.73 4.62
N VAL A 111 -18.22 -8.74 5.94
CA VAL A 111 -17.53 -7.84 6.87
C VAL A 111 -16.08 -8.30 7.02
N PRO A 112 -15.08 -7.52 6.58
CA PRO A 112 -13.67 -7.95 6.58
C PRO A 112 -13.20 -8.38 7.97
N VAL A 113 -12.29 -9.36 8.02
CA VAL A 113 -11.72 -9.98 9.24
C VAL A 113 -12.76 -10.73 10.09
N LEU A 114 -13.83 -10.07 10.50
CA LEU A 114 -14.88 -10.59 11.38
C LEU A 114 -15.62 -11.78 10.77
N SER A 115 -15.95 -11.71 9.47
CA SER A 115 -16.68 -12.80 8.81
C SER A 115 -15.85 -14.09 8.77
N TRP A 116 -14.55 -13.99 8.48
CA TRP A 116 -13.67 -15.16 8.43
C TRP A 116 -13.52 -15.80 9.82
N LEU A 117 -13.37 -14.98 10.87
CA LEU A 117 -13.29 -15.45 12.26
C LEU A 117 -14.58 -16.13 12.71
N GLN A 118 -15.74 -15.53 12.45
CA GLN A 118 -17.04 -16.10 12.80
C GLN A 118 -17.33 -17.41 12.05
N LEU A 119 -16.91 -17.48 10.80
CA LEU A 119 -17.05 -18.66 9.95
C LEU A 119 -15.95 -19.72 10.19
N LYS A 120 -14.98 -19.45 11.07
CA LYS A 120 -13.79 -20.29 11.32
C LYS A 120 -13.08 -20.69 10.04
N GLY A 121 -13.03 -19.79 9.07
CA GLY A 121 -12.42 -20.02 7.76
C GLY A 121 -13.13 -21.03 6.87
N ALA A 122 -14.43 -21.29 7.04
CA ALA A 122 -15.21 -22.21 6.20
C ALA A 122 -16.48 -21.56 5.64
N CYS A 123 -16.88 -21.91 4.42
CA CYS A 123 -18.13 -21.40 3.85
C CYS A 123 -19.34 -21.90 4.67
N ARG A 124 -20.20 -21.00 5.14
CA ARG A 124 -21.43 -21.30 5.91
C ARG A 124 -22.35 -22.38 5.31
N LYS A 125 -22.29 -22.59 4.00
CA LYS A 125 -23.21 -23.47 3.26
C LYS A 125 -22.61 -24.79 2.79
N CYS A 126 -21.31 -24.82 2.51
CA CYS A 126 -20.66 -26.02 1.99
C CYS A 126 -19.41 -26.44 2.77
N ASP A 127 -19.10 -25.75 3.87
CA ASP A 127 -17.98 -25.97 4.79
C ASP A 127 -16.58 -26.03 4.16
N LYS A 128 -16.47 -25.70 2.87
CA LYS A 128 -15.17 -25.62 2.20
C LYS A 128 -14.36 -24.44 2.73
N THR A 129 -13.08 -24.71 2.92
CA THR A 129 -12.11 -23.79 3.51
C THR A 129 -11.94 -22.54 2.65
N ILE A 130 -12.05 -21.38 3.29
CA ILE A 130 -11.73 -20.07 2.75
C ILE A 130 -10.23 -19.84 2.96
N PRO A 131 -9.43 -19.64 1.91
CA PRO A 131 -7.98 -19.52 2.05
C PRO A 131 -7.56 -18.41 3.02
N ALA A 132 -6.60 -18.70 3.91
CA ALA A 132 -6.10 -17.73 4.90
C ALA A 132 -5.52 -16.45 4.28
N ARG A 133 -5.14 -16.48 2.99
CA ARG A 133 -4.68 -15.28 2.27
C ARG A 133 -5.68 -14.11 2.33
N TYR A 134 -6.98 -14.40 2.35
CA TYR A 134 -8.02 -13.36 2.34
C TYR A 134 -7.94 -12.53 3.63
N ILE A 135 -7.95 -13.20 4.79
CA ILE A 135 -7.83 -12.52 6.08
C ILE A 135 -6.46 -11.86 6.25
N VAL A 136 -5.37 -12.47 5.78
CA VAL A 136 -4.04 -11.85 5.85
C VAL A 136 -3.99 -10.53 5.09
N VAL A 137 -4.55 -10.46 3.88
CA VAL A 137 -4.59 -9.22 3.08
C VAL A 137 -5.46 -8.16 3.75
N GLU A 138 -6.61 -8.55 4.30
CA GLU A 138 -7.50 -7.64 5.04
C GLU A 138 -6.80 -7.07 6.28
N LEU A 139 -6.12 -7.90 7.07
CA LEU A 139 -5.35 -7.47 8.24
C LEU A 139 -4.18 -6.55 7.86
N VAL A 140 -3.42 -6.90 6.82
CA VAL A 140 -2.28 -6.09 6.35
C VAL A 140 -2.77 -4.72 5.87
N MET A 141 -3.79 -4.66 5.02
CA MET A 141 -4.30 -3.39 4.51
C MET A 141 -5.00 -2.57 5.60
N GLY A 142 -5.74 -3.21 6.52
CA GLY A 142 -6.31 -2.55 7.69
C GLY A 142 -5.24 -1.93 8.59
N SER A 143 -4.14 -2.65 8.82
CA SER A 143 -3.01 -2.16 9.62
C SER A 143 -2.27 -1.00 8.94
N ILE A 144 -2.13 -1.02 7.61
CA ILE A 144 -1.50 0.07 6.85
C ILE A 144 -2.35 1.34 6.91
N PHE A 145 -3.66 1.25 6.74
CA PHE A 145 -4.54 2.43 6.83
C PHE A 145 -4.56 2.99 8.26
N LEU A 146 -4.59 2.12 9.27
CA LEU A 146 -4.49 2.53 10.66
C LEU A 146 -3.15 3.20 10.96
N SER A 147 -2.03 2.68 10.43
CA SER A 147 -0.73 3.31 10.64
C SER A 147 -0.61 4.65 9.91
N PHE A 148 -1.13 4.78 8.69
CA PHE A 148 -1.20 6.07 8.00
C PHE A 148 -2.09 7.09 8.72
N PHE A 149 -3.15 6.64 9.39
CA PHE A 149 -3.92 7.52 10.27
C PHE A 149 -3.04 8.14 11.37
N PHE A 150 -2.23 7.33 12.05
CA PHE A 150 -1.30 7.86 13.07
C PHE A 150 -0.17 8.70 12.47
N LEU A 151 0.46 8.23 11.39
CA LEU A 151 1.68 8.83 10.85
C LEU A 151 1.40 10.09 10.01
N GLU A 152 0.26 10.13 9.32
CA GLU A 152 -0.08 11.21 8.40
C GLU A 152 -1.19 12.11 8.94
N LEU A 153 -2.33 11.57 9.37
CA LEU A 153 -3.47 12.40 9.81
C LEU A 153 -3.23 13.01 11.19
N ILE A 154 -2.74 12.23 12.17
CA ILE A 154 -2.39 12.73 13.51
C ILE A 154 -0.98 13.34 13.51
N GLY A 155 0.00 12.61 12.95
CA GLY A 155 1.40 13.03 12.88
C GLY A 155 1.66 14.22 11.94
N GLY A 156 0.61 14.73 11.29
CA GLY A 156 0.62 15.91 10.43
C GLY A 156 1.32 15.72 9.10
N GLY A 157 1.59 14.48 8.68
CA GLY A 157 2.22 14.13 7.41
C GLY A 157 3.57 14.82 7.31
N ALA A 158 4.63 14.17 7.81
CA ALA A 158 5.95 14.78 7.90
C ALA A 158 6.68 14.93 6.54
N ILE A 159 6.08 15.70 5.66
CA ILE A 159 6.70 16.30 4.49
C ILE A 159 7.29 17.64 5.00
N GLY A 160 8.60 17.68 5.18
CA GLY A 160 9.46 18.86 5.40
C GLY A 160 8.89 20.13 6.10
N HIS A 161 9.41 20.39 7.31
CA HIS A 161 9.65 21.73 7.90
C HIS A 161 8.53 22.56 8.54
N SER A 162 7.34 22.05 8.85
CA SER A 162 6.41 22.85 9.66
C SER A 162 6.68 22.68 11.16
N ARG A 163 7.15 23.78 11.79
CA ARG A 163 7.35 23.95 13.23
C ARG A 163 6.03 24.05 14.01
N PHE A 164 5.01 23.28 13.64
CA PHE A 164 3.78 23.26 14.42
C PHE A 164 3.97 22.30 15.59
N GLU A 165 4.12 22.86 16.79
CA GLU A 165 4.03 22.12 18.04
C GLU A 165 2.69 21.36 18.04
N PHE A 166 2.79 20.04 18.01
CA PHE A 166 1.65 19.13 17.91
C PHE A 166 0.91 19.08 19.25
N THR A 167 -0.02 20.02 19.44
CA THR A 167 -1.09 19.85 20.44
C THR A 167 -2.18 19.01 19.79
N TYR A 168 -2.63 17.95 20.47
CA TYR A 168 -3.69 17.01 20.08
C TYR A 168 -4.68 17.60 19.05
N VAL A 169 -4.47 17.27 17.77
CA VAL A 169 -5.38 17.67 16.71
C VAL A 169 -6.41 16.56 16.60
N SER A 170 -7.57 16.75 17.26
CA SER A 170 -8.72 15.86 17.09
C SER A 170 -9.03 15.65 15.60
N LEU A 171 -9.56 14.48 15.22
CA LEU A 171 -9.98 14.16 13.83
C LEU A 171 -10.83 15.29 13.21
N PHE A 172 -11.62 15.93 14.07
CA PHE A 172 -12.45 17.07 13.73
C PHE A 172 -11.65 18.30 13.28
N ASN A 173 -10.55 18.63 13.95
CA ASN A 173 -9.62 19.67 13.51
C ASN A 173 -8.93 19.31 12.18
N VAL A 174 -8.76 18.03 11.84
CA VAL A 174 -8.24 17.62 10.53
C VAL A 174 -9.29 17.78 9.42
N LEU A 175 -10.57 17.52 9.72
CA LEU A 175 -11.68 17.61 8.76
C LEU A 175 -12.20 19.04 8.55
N LEU A 176 -12.14 19.90 9.56
CA LEU A 176 -12.66 21.28 9.50
C LEU A 176 -11.62 22.37 9.28
N ILE A 177 -10.38 22.20 9.75
CA ILE A 177 -9.30 23.14 9.42
C ILE A 177 -8.89 22.87 7.96
N ASP A 178 -8.36 23.89 7.27
CA ASP A 178 -7.84 23.91 5.89
C ASP A 178 -6.66 22.92 5.65
N LYS A 179 -6.81 21.67 6.09
CA LYS A 179 -5.86 20.56 6.04
C LYS A 179 -6.33 19.44 5.11
N ARG A 180 -7.25 19.75 4.18
CA ARG A 180 -7.77 18.82 3.16
C ARG A 180 -6.66 18.12 2.39
N ILE A 181 -5.52 18.79 2.22
CA ILE A 181 -4.34 18.22 1.58
C ILE A 181 -3.79 16.98 2.32
N ILE A 182 -3.80 16.96 3.66
CA ILE A 182 -3.32 15.82 4.46
C ILE A 182 -4.23 14.61 4.22
N LEU A 183 -5.55 14.84 4.14
CA LEU A 183 -6.49 13.80 3.77
C LEU A 183 -6.24 13.28 2.35
N TYR A 184 -5.92 14.15 1.40
CA TYR A 184 -5.60 13.72 0.04
C TYR A 184 -4.29 12.92 -0.03
N ILE A 185 -3.26 13.29 0.75
CA ILE A 185 -2.02 12.52 0.89
C ILE A 185 -2.33 11.12 1.43
N PHE A 186 -3.10 11.03 2.52
CA PHE A 186 -3.55 9.76 3.10
C PHE A 186 -4.24 8.87 2.07
N LEU A 187 -5.19 9.42 1.32
CA LEU A 187 -5.91 8.69 0.28
C LEU A 187 -4.98 8.26 -0.87
N PHE A 188 -4.05 9.13 -1.27
CA PHE A 188 -3.12 8.88 -2.37
C PHE A 188 -2.11 7.78 -2.01
N HIS A 189 -1.50 7.82 -0.82
CA HIS A 189 -0.63 6.77 -0.33
C HIS A 189 -1.39 5.46 -0.08
N GLY A 190 -2.61 5.53 0.49
CA GLY A 190 -3.48 4.38 0.65
C GLY A 190 -3.79 3.69 -0.69
N LEU A 191 -4.05 4.48 -1.74
CA LEU A 191 -4.28 3.98 -3.09
C LEU A 191 -3.01 3.38 -3.72
N LEU A 192 -1.85 4.02 -3.54
CA LEU A 192 -0.57 3.45 -3.97
C LEU A 192 -0.35 2.07 -3.33
N MET A 193 -0.51 1.96 -2.01
CA MET A 193 -0.34 0.70 -1.29
C MET A 193 -1.36 -0.35 -1.73
N ALA A 194 -2.62 0.04 -1.98
CA ALA A 194 -3.64 -0.85 -2.53
C ALA A 194 -3.27 -1.38 -3.93
N PHE A 195 -2.73 -0.51 -4.78
CA PHE A 195 -2.31 -0.84 -6.13
C PHE A 195 -1.09 -1.78 -6.13
N LEU A 196 -0.10 -1.50 -5.28
CA LEU A 196 1.06 -2.37 -5.09
C LEU A 196 0.65 -3.74 -4.53
N MET A 197 -0.26 -3.78 -3.55
CA MET A 197 -0.78 -5.06 -3.00
C MET A 197 -1.48 -5.89 -4.07
N THR A 198 -2.26 -5.24 -4.96
CA THR A 198 -2.90 -5.94 -6.09
C THR A 198 -1.85 -6.62 -6.97
N MET A 199 -0.75 -5.92 -7.29
CA MET A 199 0.36 -6.49 -8.05
C MET A 199 1.09 -7.60 -7.28
N VAL A 200 1.30 -7.45 -5.96
CA VAL A 200 1.85 -8.51 -5.10
C VAL A 200 1.02 -9.79 -5.21
N LEU A 201 -0.30 -9.71 -5.06
CA LEU A 201 -1.16 -10.90 -5.10
C LEU A 201 -1.13 -11.60 -6.46
N ILE A 202 -1.16 -10.83 -7.56
CA ILE A 202 -1.02 -11.38 -8.92
C ILE A 202 0.32 -12.11 -9.06
N ARG A 203 1.41 -11.55 -8.51
CA ARG A 203 2.74 -12.15 -8.57
C ARG A 203 2.90 -13.37 -7.67
N VAL A 204 2.28 -13.37 -6.49
CA VAL A 204 2.23 -14.53 -5.58
C VAL A 204 1.48 -15.70 -6.23
N GLU A 205 0.44 -15.45 -7.02
CA GLU A 205 -0.23 -16.48 -7.86
C GLU A 205 0.63 -16.92 -9.07
N GLY A 206 1.83 -16.36 -9.26
CA GLY A 206 2.71 -16.69 -10.38
C GLY A 206 2.27 -16.09 -11.72
N LYS A 207 1.26 -15.22 -11.75
CA LYS A 207 0.73 -14.61 -12.97
C LYS A 207 1.53 -13.38 -13.38
N ALA A 208 1.49 -13.06 -14.68
CA ALA A 208 2.03 -11.82 -15.20
C ALA A 208 1.08 -10.65 -14.86
N ILE A 209 1.65 -9.49 -14.55
CA ILE A 209 0.88 -8.28 -14.35
C ILE A 209 0.46 -7.75 -15.72
N SER A 210 -0.84 -7.60 -15.94
CA SER A 210 -1.35 -7.11 -17.22
C SER A 210 -0.97 -5.64 -17.44
N PRO A 211 -0.49 -5.24 -18.63
CA PRO A 211 -0.20 -3.83 -18.92
C PRO A 211 -1.41 -2.91 -18.74
N ARG A 212 -2.63 -3.40 -19.03
CA ARG A 212 -3.88 -2.64 -18.84
C ARG A 212 -4.10 -2.18 -17.41
N LEU A 213 -3.80 -3.04 -16.42
CA LEU A 213 -3.88 -2.69 -15.00
C LEU A 213 -2.87 -1.59 -14.65
N VAL A 214 -1.64 -1.75 -15.16
CA VAL A 214 -0.54 -0.81 -14.92
C VAL A 214 -0.87 0.57 -15.48
N ILE A 215 -1.30 0.63 -16.74
CA ILE A 215 -1.70 1.86 -17.41
C ILE A 215 -2.84 2.55 -16.66
N LEU A 216 -3.86 1.80 -16.23
CA LEU A 216 -4.98 2.37 -15.47
C LEU A 216 -4.51 3.05 -14.18
N GLY A 217 -3.66 2.38 -13.39
CA GLY A 217 -3.10 2.94 -12.16
C GLY A 217 -2.17 4.13 -12.42
N MET A 218 -1.34 4.06 -13.46
CA MET A 218 -0.44 5.16 -13.85
C MET A 218 -1.23 6.38 -14.31
N VAL A 219 -2.25 6.21 -15.14
CA VAL A 219 -3.10 7.31 -15.61
C VAL A 219 -3.78 7.98 -14.42
N PHE A 220 -4.40 7.21 -13.51
CA PHE A 220 -5.05 7.79 -12.33
C PHE A 220 -4.05 8.53 -11.43
N GLY A 221 -2.90 7.92 -11.14
CA GLY A 221 -1.85 8.56 -10.33
C GLY A 221 -1.30 9.82 -10.98
N PHE A 222 -1.07 9.80 -12.29
CA PHE A 222 -0.60 10.95 -13.05
C PHE A 222 -1.62 12.09 -13.02
N TRP A 223 -2.90 11.81 -13.28
CA TRP A 223 -3.96 12.80 -13.19
C TRP A 223 -4.08 13.42 -11.80
N ALA A 224 -3.94 12.62 -10.74
CA ALA A 224 -3.94 13.14 -9.37
C ALA A 224 -2.81 14.16 -9.16
N LEU A 225 -1.60 13.88 -9.64
CA LEU A 225 -0.43 14.76 -9.50
C LEU A 225 -0.50 16.01 -10.40
N LEU A 226 -1.19 15.95 -11.54
CA LEU A 226 -1.40 17.14 -12.37
C LEU A 226 -2.19 18.22 -11.62
N TYR A 227 -3.25 17.82 -10.93
CA TYR A 227 -4.17 18.72 -10.23
C TYR A 227 -3.78 18.98 -8.78
N PHE A 228 -3.13 18.00 -8.13
CA PHE A 228 -2.69 18.07 -6.74
C PHE A 228 -1.19 17.73 -6.68
N PRO A 229 -0.30 18.62 -7.16
CA PRO A 229 1.14 18.37 -7.15
C PRO A 229 1.71 18.18 -5.75
N ASP A 230 1.07 18.77 -4.74
CA ASP A 230 1.45 18.67 -3.33
C ASP A 230 1.26 17.26 -2.75
N LEU A 231 0.66 16.33 -3.51
CA LEU A 231 0.62 14.91 -3.15
C LEU A 231 1.98 14.23 -3.30
N GLN A 232 2.86 14.74 -4.17
CA GLN A 232 4.20 14.19 -4.35
C GLN A 232 5.17 14.85 -3.35
N PRO A 233 5.76 14.09 -2.43
CA PRO A 233 6.59 14.66 -1.37
C PRO A 233 7.99 15.09 -1.83
N TYR A 234 8.46 14.60 -2.99
CA TYR A 234 9.74 15.00 -3.58
C TYR A 234 9.58 15.59 -4.98
N SER A 235 10.03 16.84 -5.14
CA SER A 235 10.20 17.52 -6.42
C SER A 235 11.60 17.32 -7.02
N VAL A 236 11.78 17.63 -8.30
CA VAL A 236 13.08 17.56 -8.99
C VAL A 236 13.92 18.80 -8.64
N GLU A 237 15.15 18.59 -8.15
CA GLU A 237 16.07 19.68 -7.79
C GLU A 237 16.33 20.62 -8.98
N GLY A 238 16.23 21.94 -8.74
CA GLY A 238 16.36 22.98 -9.76
C GLY A 238 15.03 23.50 -10.32
N LEU A 239 13.95 22.70 -10.20
CA LEU A 239 12.55 23.13 -10.39
C LEU A 239 11.80 23.23 -9.05
N SER A 240 12.36 22.64 -8.01
CA SER A 240 11.90 22.71 -6.62
C SER A 240 12.31 24.02 -5.94
N ALA A 241 11.35 24.90 -5.65
CA ALA A 241 11.18 25.79 -4.48
C ALA A 241 12.34 26.66 -3.92
N ARG A 242 13.62 26.33 -4.09
CA ARG A 242 14.76 27.00 -3.42
C ARG A 242 15.10 28.38 -4.00
N ARG A 243 14.58 28.72 -5.19
CA ARG A 243 14.71 30.06 -5.80
C ARG A 243 13.51 30.99 -5.51
N TRP A 244 12.42 30.45 -4.96
CA TRP A 244 11.15 31.18 -4.81
C TRP A 244 10.56 31.14 -3.38
N GLY A 245 11.32 30.67 -2.37
CA GLY A 245 10.88 30.73 -0.97
C GLY A 245 9.61 29.93 -0.69
N VAL A 246 9.40 28.81 -1.40
CA VAL A 246 8.13 28.09 -1.38
C VAL A 246 8.12 27.03 -0.28
N GLY A 247 7.61 27.45 0.88
CA GLY A 247 6.88 26.55 1.78
C GLY A 247 5.49 26.26 1.24
N TRP A 248 4.81 25.30 1.86
CA TRP A 248 3.39 24.97 1.67
C TRP A 248 2.54 26.21 1.35
N GLY A 249 1.96 26.25 0.15
CA GLY A 249 1.03 27.31 -0.26
C GLY A 249 1.60 28.49 -1.06
N ALA A 250 2.88 28.52 -1.43
CA ALA A 250 3.42 29.60 -2.27
C ALA A 250 3.58 29.20 -3.75
N ASP A 251 2.58 29.59 -4.53
CA ASP A 251 2.56 29.83 -5.98
C ASP A 251 1.41 29.08 -6.67
N LYS A 252 0.22 29.71 -6.66
CA LYS A 252 -0.95 29.29 -7.45
C LYS A 252 -0.71 29.29 -8.97
N ALA A 253 0.53 29.54 -9.43
CA ALA A 253 0.92 29.63 -10.82
C ALA A 253 2.06 28.66 -11.19
N ARG A 254 2.27 27.55 -10.46
CA ARG A 254 3.11 26.47 -10.97
C ARG A 254 2.51 25.92 -12.27
N PRO A 255 3.23 25.93 -13.40
CA PRO A 255 2.70 25.43 -14.66
C PRO A 255 2.37 23.94 -14.56
N ILE A 256 1.21 23.51 -15.06
CA ILE A 256 0.83 22.09 -15.20
C ILE A 256 1.94 21.25 -15.86
N LEU A 257 2.72 21.86 -16.76
CA LEU A 257 3.85 21.22 -17.42
C LEU A 257 4.98 20.82 -16.45
N VAL A 258 5.20 21.58 -15.37
CA VAL A 258 6.19 21.22 -14.34
C VAL A 258 5.69 20.00 -13.56
N ASN A 259 4.43 19.98 -13.13
CA ASN A 259 3.84 18.83 -12.44
C ASN A 259 3.89 17.57 -13.31
N ALA A 260 3.55 17.71 -14.60
CA ALA A 260 3.63 16.63 -15.58
C ALA A 260 5.07 16.10 -15.74
N TYR A 261 6.05 17.01 -15.79
CA TYR A 261 7.46 16.67 -15.88
C TYR A 261 7.93 15.89 -14.65
N GLU A 262 7.63 16.35 -13.44
CA GLU A 262 8.06 15.69 -12.19
C GLU A 262 7.45 14.29 -12.04
N ALA A 263 6.16 14.16 -12.34
CA ALA A 263 5.45 12.88 -12.33
C ALA A 263 6.05 11.90 -13.36
N CYS A 264 6.31 12.37 -14.58
CA CYS A 264 6.97 11.58 -15.63
C CYS A 264 8.40 11.19 -15.23
N TYR A 265 9.17 12.11 -14.67
CA TYR A 265 10.55 11.87 -14.27
C TYR A 265 10.62 10.80 -13.17
N GLY A 266 9.78 10.92 -12.15
CA GLY A 266 9.61 9.91 -11.11
C GLY A 266 9.26 8.53 -11.68
N MET A 267 8.25 8.47 -12.55
CA MET A 267 7.81 7.23 -13.21
C MET A 267 8.93 6.57 -14.04
N VAL A 268 9.70 7.37 -14.80
CA VAL A 268 10.80 6.91 -15.65
C VAL A 268 11.96 6.39 -14.81
N VAL A 269 12.43 7.16 -13.82
CA VAL A 269 13.50 6.71 -12.92
C VAL A 269 13.11 5.43 -12.19
N GLY A 270 11.87 5.36 -11.68
CA GLY A 270 11.34 4.14 -11.08
C GLY A 270 11.34 2.95 -12.03
N GLY A 271 10.92 3.16 -13.29
CA GLY A 271 10.93 2.11 -14.31
C GLY A 271 12.34 1.61 -14.63
N LEU A 272 13.32 2.52 -14.72
CA LEU A 272 14.73 2.19 -14.93
C LEU A 272 15.31 1.40 -13.75
N MET A 273 15.01 1.81 -12.51
CA MET A 273 15.42 1.06 -11.32
C MET A 273 14.76 -0.33 -11.27
N GLY A 274 13.50 -0.44 -11.67
CA GLY A 274 12.81 -1.72 -11.80
C GLY A 274 13.40 -2.63 -12.87
N LEU A 275 13.83 -2.06 -14.01
CA LEU A 275 14.53 -2.78 -15.06
C LEU A 275 15.87 -3.30 -14.53
N LEU A 276 16.65 -2.46 -13.85
CA LEU A 276 17.95 -2.80 -13.28
C LEU A 276 17.82 -3.95 -12.27
N LEU A 277 16.87 -3.84 -11.33
CA LEU A 277 16.56 -4.89 -10.36
C LEU A 277 16.15 -6.21 -11.01
N ALA A 278 15.39 -6.13 -12.10
CA ALA A 278 14.92 -7.31 -12.78
C ALA A 278 16.01 -8.06 -13.57
N GLN A 279 17.17 -7.44 -13.80
CA GLN A 279 18.33 -8.13 -14.36
C GLN A 279 18.94 -9.15 -13.40
N SER A 280 18.57 -9.13 -12.11
CA SER A 280 19.07 -10.07 -11.08
C SER A 280 18.73 -11.56 -11.32
N LYS A 281 17.87 -11.89 -12.29
CA LYS A 281 17.59 -13.27 -12.70
C LYS A 281 18.04 -13.51 -14.15
N GLY A 282 18.27 -14.77 -14.52
CA GLY A 282 18.73 -15.19 -15.85
C GLY A 282 17.58 -15.43 -16.87
N ALA A 283 17.90 -15.23 -18.16
CA ALA A 283 17.02 -15.25 -19.35
C ALA A 283 16.04 -16.46 -19.44
N GLY A 284 14.74 -16.26 -19.12
CA GLY A 284 13.69 -17.29 -19.27
C GLY A 284 12.24 -16.76 -19.32
N GLY A 285 11.27 -17.55 -19.82
CA GLY A 285 9.89 -17.07 -20.03
C GLY A 285 9.12 -16.62 -18.77
N LYS A 286 9.31 -17.29 -17.63
CA LYS A 286 8.78 -16.87 -16.31
C LYS A 286 9.44 -15.58 -15.77
N GLU A 287 10.58 -15.23 -16.33
CA GLU A 287 11.40 -14.08 -15.95
C GLU A 287 10.90 -12.78 -16.59
N SER A 288 10.33 -12.84 -17.81
CA SER A 288 9.70 -11.68 -18.45
C SER A 288 8.55 -11.12 -17.59
N ALA A 289 7.73 -12.00 -17.02
CA ALA A 289 6.68 -11.63 -16.07
C ALA A 289 7.21 -11.06 -14.74
N LEU A 290 8.45 -11.41 -14.35
CA LEU A 290 9.12 -10.83 -13.19
C LEU A 290 9.69 -9.44 -13.52
N ARG A 291 10.27 -9.28 -14.71
CA ARG A 291 10.80 -8.02 -15.23
C ARG A 291 9.72 -6.95 -15.35
N THR A 292 8.60 -7.29 -15.97
CA THR A 292 7.47 -6.35 -16.09
C THR A 292 6.88 -5.96 -14.73
N GLY A 293 6.92 -6.86 -13.74
CA GLY A 293 6.43 -6.57 -12.41
C GLY A 293 7.28 -5.58 -11.61
N ALA A 294 8.61 -5.75 -11.60
CA ALA A 294 9.49 -4.80 -10.91
C ALA A 294 9.44 -3.41 -11.54
N ILE A 295 9.42 -3.33 -12.88
CA ILE A 295 9.25 -2.08 -13.63
C ILE A 295 7.93 -1.41 -13.25
N ALA A 296 6.80 -2.14 -13.34
CA ALA A 296 5.49 -1.58 -13.02
C ALA A 296 5.41 -1.04 -11.58
N MET A 297 5.87 -1.82 -10.60
CA MET A 297 5.82 -1.43 -9.19
C MET A 297 6.69 -0.21 -8.91
N LEU A 298 7.94 -0.18 -9.37
CA LEU A 298 8.83 0.95 -9.10
C LEU A 298 8.47 2.18 -9.93
N SER A 299 7.92 2.04 -11.13
CA SER A 299 7.31 3.17 -11.85
C SER A 299 6.13 3.76 -11.09
N SER A 300 5.29 2.94 -10.45
CA SER A 300 4.21 3.45 -9.58
C SER A 300 4.73 4.15 -8.33
N VAL A 301 5.77 3.60 -7.70
CA VAL A 301 6.43 4.24 -6.55
C VAL A 301 7.06 5.57 -6.96
N GLY A 302 7.79 5.59 -8.07
CA GLY A 302 8.44 6.80 -8.58
C GLY A 302 7.45 7.87 -9.01
N LEU A 303 6.34 7.48 -9.63
CA LEU A 303 5.24 8.40 -9.94
C LEU A 303 4.68 9.02 -8.65
N ALA A 304 4.28 8.20 -7.68
CA ALA A 304 3.56 8.68 -6.50
C ALA A 304 4.46 9.38 -5.45
N LEU A 305 5.67 8.88 -5.22
CA LEU A 305 6.55 9.35 -4.15
C LEU A 305 7.75 10.17 -4.66
N GLY A 306 7.95 10.22 -5.98
CA GLY A 306 9.09 10.87 -6.61
C GLY A 306 10.29 9.95 -6.86
N TRP A 307 11.23 10.44 -7.67
CA TRP A 307 12.38 9.67 -8.17
C TRP A 307 13.36 9.27 -7.06
N GLN A 308 13.55 10.11 -6.04
CA GLN A 308 14.42 9.83 -4.90
C GLN A 308 13.89 8.62 -4.11
N ALA A 309 12.57 8.57 -3.88
CA ALA A 309 11.91 7.46 -3.20
C ALA A 309 11.99 6.17 -4.01
N ALA A 310 11.91 6.24 -5.34
CA ALA A 310 12.11 5.06 -6.19
C ALA A 310 13.52 4.46 -6.03
N ILE A 311 14.56 5.32 -5.97
CA ILE A 311 15.93 4.89 -5.69
C ILE A 311 16.01 4.30 -4.27
N ALA A 312 15.53 5.01 -3.25
CA ALA A 312 15.52 4.55 -1.86
C ALA A 312 14.87 3.16 -1.70
N VAL A 313 13.65 2.99 -2.21
CA VAL A 313 12.90 1.74 -2.14
C VAL A 313 13.62 0.62 -2.88
N SER A 314 14.22 0.90 -4.04
CA SER A 314 14.96 -0.11 -4.80
C SER A 314 16.25 -0.54 -4.09
N VAL A 315 16.98 0.38 -3.45
CA VAL A 315 18.16 0.06 -2.60
C VAL A 315 17.73 -0.78 -1.42
N ALA A 316 16.73 -0.34 -0.65
CA ALA A 316 16.21 -1.05 0.51
C ALA A 316 15.77 -2.48 0.17
N SER A 317 15.04 -2.62 -0.95
CA SER A 317 14.53 -3.91 -1.43
C SER A 317 15.67 -4.82 -1.91
N SER A 318 16.70 -4.26 -2.55
CA SER A 318 17.89 -5.01 -2.99
C SER A 318 18.65 -5.58 -1.80
N LEU A 319 18.91 -4.75 -0.79
CA LEU A 319 19.61 -5.15 0.42
C LEU A 319 18.81 -6.18 1.21
N LEU A 320 17.50 -5.96 1.40
CA LEU A 320 16.66 -6.94 2.08
C LEU A 320 16.60 -8.27 1.32
N LEU A 321 16.51 -8.23 -0.02
CA LEU A 321 16.55 -9.44 -0.84
C LEU A 321 17.89 -10.17 -0.69
N LEU A 322 19.02 -9.45 -0.65
CA LEU A 322 20.34 -10.03 -0.43
C LEU A 322 20.40 -10.75 0.92
N VAL A 323 20.00 -10.08 1.99
CA VAL A 323 19.92 -10.68 3.33
C VAL A 323 19.01 -11.90 3.32
N ALA A 324 17.82 -11.80 2.73
CA ALA A 324 16.87 -12.90 2.65
C ALA A 324 17.43 -14.13 1.90
N ARG A 325 18.26 -13.94 0.86
CA ARG A 325 18.92 -15.04 0.15
C ARG A 325 20.04 -15.68 0.97
N LEU A 326 20.81 -14.89 1.72
CA LEU A 326 21.83 -15.40 2.64
C LEU A 326 21.19 -16.25 3.74
N VAL A 327 20.13 -15.72 4.37
CA VAL A 327 19.33 -16.43 5.39
C VAL A 327 18.60 -17.63 4.77
N GLY A 328 18.22 -17.53 3.49
CA GLY A 328 17.61 -18.61 2.72
C GLY A 328 18.50 -19.82 2.48
N PHE A 329 19.82 -19.72 2.75
CA PHE A 329 20.71 -20.88 2.82
C PHE A 329 20.36 -21.79 4.01
N ILE A 330 19.91 -21.18 5.11
CA ILE A 330 19.47 -21.88 6.32
C ILE A 330 17.97 -22.22 6.22
N TRP A 331 17.13 -21.25 5.87
CA TRP A 331 15.68 -21.41 5.77
C TRP A 331 15.19 -21.30 4.33
N HIS A 332 15.12 -22.44 3.64
CA HIS A 332 14.81 -22.50 2.21
C HIS A 332 13.44 -21.90 1.82
N ALA A 333 12.51 -21.80 2.77
CA ALA A 333 11.20 -21.16 2.55
C ALA A 333 11.32 -19.68 2.15
N ILE A 334 12.32 -18.95 2.66
CA ILE A 334 12.53 -17.52 2.41
C ILE A 334 12.87 -17.26 0.94
N ASN A 335 13.57 -18.19 0.28
CA ASN A 335 13.91 -18.10 -1.14
C ASN A 335 12.68 -18.11 -2.07
N ARG A 336 11.50 -18.51 -1.57
CA ARG A 336 10.25 -18.54 -2.32
C ARG A 336 9.51 -17.20 -2.34
N ILE A 337 9.91 -16.24 -1.50
CA ILE A 337 9.26 -14.93 -1.41
C ILE A 337 9.56 -14.13 -2.69
N PRO A 338 8.54 -13.69 -3.45
CA PRO A 338 8.75 -12.90 -4.67
C PRO A 338 9.24 -11.48 -4.36
N LEU A 339 10.06 -10.92 -5.27
CA LEU A 339 10.56 -9.53 -5.22
C LEU A 339 9.46 -8.50 -4.95
N ALA A 340 8.25 -8.73 -5.46
CA ALA A 340 7.09 -7.86 -5.24
C ALA A 340 6.79 -7.60 -3.75
N ILE A 341 6.95 -8.62 -2.89
CA ILE A 341 6.71 -8.45 -1.45
C ILE A 341 7.76 -7.51 -0.83
N TYR A 342 9.03 -7.64 -1.22
CA TYR A 342 10.10 -6.75 -0.75
C TYR A 342 9.83 -5.29 -1.17
N LEU A 343 9.47 -5.07 -2.43
CA LEU A 343 9.11 -3.74 -2.95
C LEU A 343 7.92 -3.14 -2.20
N PHE A 344 6.88 -3.94 -1.95
CA PHE A 344 5.72 -3.50 -1.19
C PHE A 344 6.07 -3.10 0.25
N VAL A 345 6.79 -3.98 0.97
CA VAL A 345 7.18 -3.74 2.37
C VAL A 345 8.09 -2.52 2.46
N MET A 346 9.05 -2.37 1.54
CA MET A 346 9.97 -1.23 1.55
C MET A 346 9.32 0.07 1.09
N THR A 347 8.29 0.03 0.24
CA THR A 347 7.48 1.22 -0.06
C THR A 347 6.72 1.67 1.18
N TYR A 348 6.06 0.74 1.88
CA TYR A 348 5.41 1.04 3.16
C TYR A 348 6.40 1.63 4.17
N ALA A 349 7.55 0.99 4.36
CA ALA A 349 8.58 1.46 5.28
C ALA A 349 9.11 2.85 4.90
N GLN A 350 9.29 3.13 3.61
CA GLN A 350 9.69 4.45 3.13
C GLN A 350 8.66 5.53 3.49
N ILE A 351 7.37 5.27 3.28
CA ILE A 351 6.28 6.21 3.64
C ILE A 351 6.21 6.36 5.18
N ALA A 352 6.17 5.24 5.89
CA ALA A 352 6.01 5.23 7.33
C ALA A 352 7.19 5.88 8.06
N ALA A 353 8.41 5.69 7.57
CA ALA A 353 9.63 6.22 8.16
C ALA A 353 10.08 7.55 7.54
N TRP A 354 9.30 8.13 6.64
CA TRP A 354 9.71 9.27 5.82
C TRP A 354 10.27 10.44 6.63
N ARG A 355 9.60 10.79 7.73
CA ARG A 355 9.99 11.88 8.66
C ARG A 355 11.45 11.80 9.11
N TRP A 356 11.93 10.59 9.32
CA TRP A 356 13.26 10.31 9.83
C TRP A 356 14.24 10.13 8.68
N LEU A 357 13.83 9.42 7.62
CA LEU A 357 14.65 9.14 6.45
C LEU A 357 15.11 10.41 5.71
N THR A 358 14.28 11.45 5.64
CA THR A 358 14.65 12.71 4.97
C THR A 358 15.80 13.46 5.65
N LYS A 359 16.02 13.23 6.95
CA LYS A 359 17.09 13.86 7.74
C LYS A 359 18.42 13.10 7.65
N ILE A 360 18.43 11.93 7.03
CA ILE A 360 19.61 11.06 6.95
C ILE A 360 20.38 11.42 5.69
N TRP A 361 21.51 12.11 5.85
CA TRP A 361 22.34 12.62 4.75
C TRP A 361 22.86 11.53 3.78
N TRP A 362 22.98 10.27 4.22
CA TRP A 362 23.47 9.15 3.40
C TRP A 362 22.35 8.32 2.77
N TRP A 363 21.09 8.61 3.09
CA TRP A 363 19.92 7.94 2.52
C TRP A 363 19.42 8.71 1.29
N PRO A 364 18.91 8.08 0.21
CA PRO A 364 18.35 8.83 -0.92
C PRO A 364 17.13 9.66 -0.49
N GLY A 365 17.35 10.97 -0.29
CA GLY A 365 16.40 11.92 0.27
C GLY A 365 16.71 13.33 -0.23
N PRO A 366 15.86 14.32 0.06
CA PRO A 366 15.93 15.64 -0.55
C PRO A 366 17.06 16.50 0.04
N GLU A 367 17.54 16.18 1.24
CA GLU A 367 18.70 16.84 1.85
C GLU A 367 20.04 16.17 1.50
N SER A 368 19.99 15.06 0.75
CA SER A 368 21.16 14.21 0.50
C SER A 368 21.96 14.68 -0.71
N PRO A 369 23.31 14.66 -0.66
CA PRO A 369 24.13 15.09 -1.78
C PRO A 369 23.98 14.16 -2.98
N HIS A 370 24.12 14.70 -4.19
CA HIS A 370 23.86 13.95 -5.44
C HIS A 370 24.60 12.60 -5.55
N ILE A 371 25.79 12.51 -4.94
CA ILE A 371 26.61 11.28 -4.90
C ILE A 371 25.86 10.10 -4.25
N VAL A 372 24.96 10.35 -3.29
CA VAL A 372 24.17 9.31 -2.62
C VAL A 372 23.26 8.59 -3.61
N PHE A 373 22.67 9.30 -4.58
CA PHE A 373 21.83 8.68 -5.61
C PHE A 373 22.66 7.81 -6.55
N THR A 374 23.84 8.29 -6.98
CA THR A 374 24.77 7.53 -7.82
C THR A 374 25.22 6.25 -7.11
N LEU A 375 25.59 6.35 -5.83
CA LEU A 375 25.93 5.19 -5.01
C LEU A 375 24.73 4.24 -4.86
N GLY A 376 23.53 4.77 -4.65
CA GLY A 376 22.30 3.97 -4.59
C GLY A 376 22.06 3.15 -5.85
N VAL A 377 22.18 3.76 -7.03
CA VAL A 377 22.10 3.04 -8.33
C VAL A 377 23.20 1.97 -8.41
N GLY A 378 24.43 2.30 -7.99
CA GLY A 378 25.56 1.38 -7.93
C GLY A 378 25.30 0.16 -7.04
N VAL A 379 24.71 0.36 -5.87
CA VAL A 379 24.33 -0.72 -4.93
C VAL A 379 23.32 -1.67 -5.59
N VAL A 380 22.27 -1.13 -6.21
CA VAL A 380 21.25 -1.96 -6.88
C VAL A 380 21.88 -2.75 -8.04
N ALA A 381 22.72 -2.12 -8.85
CA ALA A 381 23.43 -2.78 -9.95
C ALA A 381 24.36 -3.89 -9.44
N LEU A 382 25.11 -3.63 -8.37
CA LEU A 382 26.02 -4.59 -7.76
C LEU A 382 25.25 -5.81 -7.22
N VAL A 383 24.16 -5.59 -6.49
CA VAL A 383 23.33 -6.68 -5.97
C VAL A 383 22.72 -7.50 -7.11
N ALA A 384 22.24 -6.85 -8.18
CA ALA A 384 21.73 -7.55 -9.35
C ALA A 384 22.81 -8.39 -10.05
N LEU A 385 24.03 -7.87 -10.17
CA LEU A 385 25.19 -8.60 -10.72
C LEU A 385 25.57 -9.80 -9.84
N LEU A 386 25.61 -9.62 -8.53
CA LEU A 386 25.91 -10.70 -7.58
C LEU A 386 24.91 -11.86 -7.73
N PHE A 387 23.61 -11.56 -7.84
CA PHE A 387 22.60 -12.61 -8.05
C PHE A 387 22.77 -13.34 -9.38
N ARG A 388 23.15 -12.63 -10.45
CA ARG A 388 23.48 -13.28 -11.73
C ARG A 388 24.66 -14.23 -11.61
N ILE A 389 25.72 -13.82 -10.91
CA ILE A 389 26.92 -14.66 -10.70
C ILE A 389 26.55 -15.90 -9.88
N ILE A 390 25.74 -15.74 -8.83
CA ILE A 390 25.27 -16.87 -7.99
C ILE A 390 24.42 -17.85 -8.81
N ASP A 391 23.45 -17.34 -9.56
CA ASP A 391 22.58 -18.16 -10.41
C ASP A 391 23.42 -18.88 -11.49
N TRP A 392 24.36 -18.19 -12.14
CA TRP A 392 25.28 -18.78 -13.13
C TRP A 392 26.18 -19.86 -12.52
N ALA A 393 26.75 -19.63 -11.33
CA ALA A 393 27.57 -20.62 -10.64
C ALA A 393 26.77 -21.87 -10.25
N SER A 394 25.47 -21.73 -9.97
CA SER A 394 24.59 -22.86 -9.66
C SER A 394 24.34 -23.78 -10.85
N THR A 395 24.36 -23.24 -12.09
CA THR A 395 24.22 -24.04 -13.33
C THR A 395 25.36 -25.05 -13.55
N PHE A 396 26.54 -24.83 -12.97
CA PHE A 396 27.68 -25.75 -13.09
C PHE A 396 27.76 -26.78 -11.95
N ARG A 397 26.94 -26.69 -10.89
CA ARG A 397 27.04 -27.54 -9.70
C ARG A 397 26.28 -28.87 -9.75
N LEU A 398 25.69 -29.28 -10.88
CA LEU A 398 25.07 -30.60 -11.00
C LEU A 398 25.38 -31.26 -12.36
N PRO A 399 26.15 -32.37 -12.40
CA PRO A 399 26.03 -33.28 -13.53
C PRO A 399 24.61 -33.85 -13.49
N LYS A 400 23.85 -33.65 -14.57
CA LYS A 400 22.56 -34.31 -14.77
C LYS A 400 22.80 -35.82 -14.62
N GLN A 401 22.25 -36.45 -13.58
CA GLN A 401 22.22 -37.90 -13.56
C GLN A 401 21.52 -38.37 -14.83
N PRO A 402 22.11 -39.32 -15.59
CA PRO A 402 21.50 -39.80 -16.81
C PRO A 402 20.13 -40.38 -16.48
N ILE A 403 19.13 -39.93 -17.23
CA ILE A 403 17.75 -40.43 -17.19
C ILE A 403 17.83 -41.94 -17.41
N THR A 404 17.66 -42.73 -16.35
CA THR A 404 17.44 -44.16 -16.48
C THR A 404 16.14 -44.32 -17.27
N LYS A 405 16.26 -44.72 -18.54
CA LYS A 405 15.12 -45.06 -19.39
C LYS A 405 14.18 -46.00 -18.64
N PRO A 406 12.86 -45.83 -18.70
CA PRO A 406 11.93 -46.84 -18.19
C PRO A 406 12.24 -48.16 -18.90
N ARG A 407 12.46 -49.23 -18.13
CA ARG A 407 12.55 -50.60 -18.64
C ARG A 407 11.28 -50.85 -19.47
N ALA A 408 11.46 -51.08 -20.77
CA ALA A 408 10.41 -51.61 -21.62
C ALA A 408 9.97 -52.97 -21.07
N SER A 409 8.79 -53.02 -20.45
CA SER A 409 8.12 -54.28 -20.16
C SER A 409 7.62 -54.86 -21.49
N LEU A 410 8.37 -55.82 -22.00
CA LEU A 410 8.01 -56.68 -23.12
C LEU A 410 6.80 -57.57 -22.74
N ARG A 411 5.81 -57.56 -23.63
CA ARG A 411 4.92 -58.66 -24.08
C ARG A 411 3.96 -59.34 -23.10
N SER A 412 2.66 -59.34 -23.47
CA SER A 412 1.91 -60.50 -24.02
C SER A 412 0.47 -60.04 -24.35
N SER A 413 0.11 -59.87 -25.63
CA SER A 413 -0.67 -60.81 -26.46
C SER A 413 -2.12 -61.11 -25.99
N SER A 414 -3.08 -60.35 -26.57
CA SER A 414 -4.44 -60.67 -27.12
C SER A 414 -5.32 -61.82 -26.53
N PRO A 415 -6.55 -62.06 -27.04
CA PRO A 415 -7.67 -61.17 -27.43
C PRO A 415 -9.00 -61.57 -26.74
N LYS A 416 -9.97 -60.64 -26.68
CA LYS A 416 -11.39 -60.84 -27.04
C LYS A 416 -12.16 -59.55 -26.90
#